data_AF-A0A524IU40-F1
#
_entry.id   AF-A0A524IU40-F1
#
_cell.length_a   1.000
_cell.length_b   1.000
_cell.length_c   1.000
_cell.angle_alpha   90.00
_cell.angle_beta   90.00
_cell.angle_gamma   90.00
#
_symmetry.space_group_name_H-M   'P 1'
#
loop_
_entity.id
_entity.type
_entity.pdbx_description
1 polymer ?
#
loop_
_entity_poly.entity_id
_entity_poly.type
_entity_poly.pdbx_seq_one_letter_code
_entity_poly.pdbx_strand_id
1 'polypeptide(L)'
;SQMHGLAHITGGGITGNLPRILPEGSGAVINRKSWEPAPVFAVIQHSGKTEQEEMFQVFNMGVGLIIVAPSEEAAKILEIIQGQGMAGWLMGEIGPCSPSGVKLTYST
;
A
#
# COMPACT_ATOMS: atom_id res chain seq x y z
N SER A 1 -7.13 19.35 -1.97
CA SER A 1 -6.27 18.36 -2.66
C SER A 1 -7.18 17.38 -3.35
N GLN A 2 -6.87 16.95 -4.57
CA GLN A 2 -7.68 15.98 -5.31
C GLN A 2 -7.21 14.55 -5.00
N MET A 3 -8.15 13.64 -4.77
CA MET A 3 -7.89 12.21 -4.54
C MET A 3 -8.68 11.39 -5.56
N HIS A 4 -8.08 10.32 -6.08
CA HIS A 4 -8.75 9.35 -6.95
C HIS A 4 -9.36 8.19 -6.17
N GLY A 5 -8.76 7.80 -5.04
CA GLY A 5 -9.27 6.68 -4.25
C GLY A 5 -8.59 6.53 -2.89
N LEU A 6 -9.25 5.77 -2.02
CA LEU A 6 -8.81 5.45 -0.67
C LEU A 6 -8.98 3.95 -0.44
N ALA A 7 -7.91 3.25 -0.08
CA ALA A 7 -7.94 1.83 0.27
C ALA A 7 -7.63 1.66 1.76
N HIS A 8 -8.62 1.24 2.54
CA HIS A 8 -8.43 0.81 3.92
C HIS A 8 -7.89 -0.62 3.93
N ILE A 9 -6.72 -0.82 4.54
CA ILE A 9 -6.00 -2.09 4.50
C ILE A 9 -6.41 -2.92 5.71
N THR A 10 -7.24 -3.94 5.44
CA THR A 10 -7.81 -4.83 6.45
C THR A 10 -7.42 -6.28 6.13
N GLY A 11 -8.33 -7.25 6.32
CA GLY A 11 -8.11 -8.62 5.84
C GLY A 11 -7.85 -8.64 4.33
N GLY A 12 -6.90 -9.47 3.89
CA GLY A 12 -6.41 -9.46 2.52
C GLY A 12 -5.16 -8.60 2.29
N GLY A 13 -4.74 -7.81 3.30
CA GLY A 13 -3.55 -6.96 3.21
C GLY A 13 -3.62 -5.96 2.05
N ILE A 14 -2.46 -5.47 1.60
CA ILE A 14 -2.41 -4.51 0.49
C ILE A 14 -2.89 -5.18 -0.81
N THR A 15 -2.44 -6.41 -1.06
CA THR A 15 -2.76 -7.20 -2.26
C THR A 15 -4.26 -7.43 -2.44
N GLY A 16 -5.00 -7.59 -1.34
CA GLY A 16 -6.44 -7.80 -1.37
C GLY A 16 -7.26 -6.52 -1.41
N ASN A 17 -6.72 -5.39 -0.95
CA ASN A 17 -7.49 -4.14 -0.77
C ASN A 17 -7.19 -3.08 -1.83
N LEU A 18 -5.92 -2.80 -2.13
CA LEU A 18 -5.56 -1.72 -3.08
C LEU A 18 -6.11 -1.96 -4.49
N PRO A 19 -6.07 -3.18 -5.06
CA PRO A 19 -6.59 -3.40 -6.40
C PRO A 19 -8.08 -3.07 -6.61
N ARG A 20 -8.89 -3.07 -5.53
CA ARG A 20 -10.34 -2.84 -5.60
C ARG A 20 -10.71 -1.40 -5.98
N ILE A 21 -9.77 -0.46 -5.82
CA ILE A 21 -9.99 0.97 -6.11
C ILE A 21 -9.30 1.42 -7.39
N LEU A 22 -8.58 0.52 -8.07
CA LEU A 22 -7.82 0.84 -9.27
C LEU A 22 -8.65 0.56 -10.53
N PRO A 23 -8.61 1.43 -11.55
CA PRO A 23 -9.32 1.20 -12.81
C PRO A 23 -8.75 -0.01 -13.54
N GLU A 24 -9.58 -0.64 -14.38
CA GLU A 24 -9.13 -1.74 -15.24
C GLU A 24 -7.98 -1.29 -16.14
N GLY A 25 -6.98 -2.16 -16.32
CA GLY A 25 -5.78 -1.84 -17.10
C GLY A 25 -4.74 -0.98 -16.38
N SER A 26 -4.90 -0.76 -15.08
CA SER A 26 -3.89 -0.11 -14.23
C SER A 26 -3.23 -1.10 -13.26
N GLY A 27 -2.02 -0.79 -12.81
CA GLY A 27 -1.29 -1.55 -11.81
C GLY A 27 -0.59 -0.63 -10.81
N ALA A 28 -0.27 -1.17 -9.64
CA ALA A 28 0.45 -0.46 -8.59
C ALA A 28 1.85 -1.06 -8.41
N VAL A 29 2.86 -0.20 -8.42
CA VAL A 29 4.23 -0.57 -8.02
C VAL A 29 4.48 0.00 -6.63
N ILE A 30 4.61 -0.88 -5.64
CA ILE A 30 4.83 -0.52 -4.23
C ILE A 30 6.30 -0.71 -3.88
N ASN A 31 6.96 0.35 -3.41
CA ASN A 31 8.32 0.29 -2.90
C ASN A 31 8.32 -0.30 -1.49
N ARG A 32 8.78 -1.54 -1.36
CA ARG A 32 8.81 -2.25 -0.08
C ARG A 32 9.83 -1.69 0.91
N LYS A 33 10.85 -0.99 0.42
CA LYS A 33 11.82 -0.27 1.27
C LYS A 33 11.29 1.07 1.80
N SER A 34 10.08 1.49 1.40
CA SER A 34 9.53 2.77 1.85
C SER A 34 9.03 2.75 3.30
N TRP A 35 8.90 1.57 3.93
CA TRP A 35 8.58 1.45 5.35
C TRP A 35 9.11 0.14 5.94
N GLU A 36 9.16 0.09 7.27
CA GLU A 36 9.44 -1.13 8.02
C GLU A 36 8.21 -1.51 8.86
N PRO A 37 7.69 -2.75 8.76
CA PRO A 37 6.60 -3.21 9.60
C PRO A 37 7.00 -3.24 11.09
N ALA A 38 6.05 -2.99 11.98
CA ALA A 38 6.29 -3.06 13.43
C ALA A 38 6.82 -4.45 13.86
N PRO A 39 7.67 -4.54 14.91
CA PRO A 39 8.30 -5.79 15.33
C PRO A 39 7.34 -6.95 15.63
N VAL A 40 6.10 -6.65 16.02
CA VAL A 40 5.06 -7.66 16.26
C VAL A 40 4.82 -8.55 15.04
N PHE A 41 4.94 -8.04 13.81
CA PHE A 41 4.76 -8.84 12.61
C PHE A 41 5.85 -9.89 12.45
N ALA A 42 7.10 -9.58 12.83
CA ALA A 42 8.19 -10.55 12.82
C ALA A 42 7.97 -11.66 13.86
N VAL A 43 7.45 -11.31 15.05
CA VAL A 43 7.08 -12.28 16.08
C VAL A 43 5.98 -13.22 15.60
N ILE A 44 4.93 -12.66 14.99
CA ILE A 44 3.82 -13.44 14.40
C ILE A 44 4.35 -14.37 13.30
N GLN A 45 5.15 -13.84 12.37
CA GLN A 45 5.72 -14.61 11.28
C GLN A 45 6.55 -15.79 11.78
N HIS A 46 7.46 -15.53 12.72
CA HIS A 46 8.34 -16.55 13.28
C HIS A 46 7.55 -17.63 14.05
N SER A 47 6.61 -17.20 14.88
CA SER A 47 5.80 -18.11 15.70
C SER A 47 4.86 -18.97 14.85
N GLY A 48 4.30 -18.40 13.78
CA GLY A 48 3.43 -19.09 12.83
C GLY A 48 4.17 -19.90 11.76
N LYS A 49 5.50 -19.76 11.65
CA LYS A 49 6.30 -20.29 10.53
C LYS A 49 5.71 -19.89 9.17
N THR A 50 5.29 -18.63 9.08
CA THR A 50 4.53 -18.10 7.94
C THR A 50 5.48 -17.54 6.89
N GLU A 51 5.23 -17.87 5.63
CA GLU A 51 5.98 -17.32 4.51
C GLU A 51 5.77 -15.80 4.39
N GLN A 52 6.79 -15.09 3.91
CA GLN A 52 6.77 -13.64 3.88
C GLN A 52 5.65 -13.09 2.99
N GLU A 53 5.36 -13.75 1.88
CA GLU A 53 4.28 -13.40 0.96
C GLU A 53 2.90 -13.53 1.63
N GLU A 54 2.71 -14.58 2.43
CA GLU A 54 1.46 -14.82 3.16
C GLU A 54 1.21 -13.73 4.20
N MET A 55 2.28 -13.25 4.88
CA MET A 55 2.17 -12.11 5.80
C MET A 55 1.57 -10.87 5.13
N PHE A 56 1.93 -10.59 3.87
CA PHE A 56 1.43 -9.44 3.10
C PHE A 56 0.03 -9.65 2.51
N GLN A 57 -0.44 -10.89 2.42
CA GLN A 57 -1.80 -11.23 1.99
C GLN A 57 -2.79 -11.26 3.16
N VAL A 58 -2.32 -11.43 4.39
CA VAL A 58 -3.18 -11.53 5.57
C VAL A 58 -3.20 -10.22 6.36
N PHE A 59 -2.03 -9.63 6.59
CA PHE A 59 -1.87 -8.47 7.46
C PHE A 59 -1.68 -7.18 6.68
N ASN A 60 -1.93 -6.07 7.35
CA ASN A 60 -1.67 -4.73 6.81
C ASN A 60 -0.18 -4.37 6.76
N MET A 61 0.67 -5.15 7.43
CA MET A 61 2.13 -4.98 7.50
C MET A 61 2.56 -3.55 7.89
N GLY A 62 1.76 -2.84 8.70
CA GLY A 62 2.03 -1.49 9.15
C GLY A 62 1.39 -0.37 8.31
N VAL A 63 0.74 -0.70 7.19
CA VAL A 63 0.04 0.29 6.35
C VAL A 63 -1.46 0.19 6.57
N GLY A 64 -2.05 1.15 7.28
CA GLY A 64 -3.50 1.15 7.56
C GLY A 64 -4.36 1.69 6.42
N LEU A 65 -3.88 2.70 5.69
CA LEU A 65 -4.62 3.39 4.65
C LEU A 65 -3.68 3.75 3.49
N ILE A 66 -4.16 3.59 2.26
CA ILE A 66 -3.47 4.05 1.04
C ILE A 66 -4.34 5.08 0.33
N ILE A 67 -3.73 6.20 -0.06
CA ILE A 67 -4.35 7.26 -0.85
C ILE A 67 -3.79 7.19 -2.26
N VAL A 68 -4.66 7.14 -3.27
CA VAL A 68 -4.30 7.27 -4.68
C VAL A 68 -4.70 8.67 -5.14
N ALA A 69 -3.74 9.42 -5.68
CA ALA A 69 -3.92 10.82 -6.08
C ALA A 69 -3.02 11.16 -7.28
N PRO A 70 -3.27 12.28 -7.99
CA PRO A 70 -2.32 12.85 -8.93
C PRO A 70 -0.96 13.09 -8.27
N SER A 71 0.14 12.89 -9.01
CA SER A 71 1.49 12.97 -8.44
C SER A 71 1.84 14.38 -7.96
N GLU A 72 1.30 15.40 -8.62
CA GLU A 72 1.41 16.81 -8.25
C GLU A 72 0.71 17.17 -6.93
N GLU A 73 -0.28 16.38 -6.49
CA GLU A 73 -1.00 16.58 -5.23
C GLU A 73 -0.35 15.84 -4.05
N ALA A 74 0.56 14.89 -4.31
CA ALA A 74 1.12 14.01 -3.29
C ALA A 74 1.81 14.79 -2.15
N ALA A 75 2.64 15.79 -2.49
CA ALA A 75 3.35 16.60 -1.49
C ALA A 75 2.38 17.34 -0.55
N LYS A 76 1.33 17.95 -1.11
CA LYS A 76 0.32 18.69 -0.36
C LYS A 76 -0.52 17.78 0.54
N ILE A 77 -0.87 16.58 0.05
CA ILE A 77 -1.59 15.58 0.85
C ILE A 77 -0.73 15.14 2.04
N LEU A 78 0.55 14.87 1.81
CA LEU A 78 1.48 14.48 2.87
C LEU A 78 1.65 15.58 3.93
N GLU A 79 1.77 16.84 3.51
CA GLU A 79 1.84 17.98 4.42
C GLU A 79 0.59 18.06 5.33
N ILE A 80 -0.60 17.89 4.77
CA ILE A 80 -1.86 17.88 5.54
C ILE A 80 -1.88 16.74 6.57
N ILE A 81 -1.48 15.52 6.16
CA ILE A 81 -1.48 14.33 7.03
C ILE A 81 -0.48 14.53 8.18
N GLN A 82 0.72 14.98 7.87
CA GLN A 82 1.78 15.20 8.86
C GLN A 82 1.43 16.37 9.80
N GLY A 83 0.78 17.42 9.30
CA GLY A 83 0.25 18.51 10.11
C GLY A 83 -0.81 18.08 11.13
N GLN A 84 -1.45 16.92 10.92
CA GLN A 84 -2.38 16.30 11.88
C GLN A 84 -1.68 15.31 12.83
N GLY A 85 -0.34 15.22 12.80
CA GLY A 85 0.43 14.31 13.66
C GLY A 85 0.39 12.85 13.21
N MET A 86 -0.04 12.56 11.98
CA MET A 86 -0.05 11.23 11.41
C MET A 86 1.18 10.99 10.52
N ALA A 87 1.70 9.77 10.52
CA ALA A 87 2.74 9.37 9.58
C ALA A 87 2.16 9.19 8.17
N GLY A 88 2.87 9.70 7.16
CA GLY A 88 2.55 9.51 5.75
C GLY A 88 3.81 9.64 4.92
N TRP A 89 3.91 8.84 3.86
CA TRP A 89 5.04 8.81 2.94
C TRP A 89 4.59 8.40 1.54
N LEU A 90 5.41 8.70 0.53
CA LEU A 90 5.20 8.19 -0.81
C LEU A 90 5.64 6.72 -0.87
N MET A 91 4.71 5.80 -1.11
CA MET A 91 4.98 4.36 -1.09
C MET A 91 5.09 3.71 -2.47
N GLY A 92 4.75 4.42 -3.54
CA GLY A 92 4.68 3.83 -4.86
C GLY A 92 3.96 4.70 -5.89
N GLU A 93 3.67 4.09 -7.02
CA GLU A 93 3.02 4.75 -8.15
C GLU A 93 2.01 3.82 -8.84
N ILE A 94 1.04 4.43 -9.52
CA ILE A 94 0.08 3.72 -10.37
C ILE A 94 0.49 3.92 -11.84
N GLY A 95 0.55 2.83 -12.60
CA GLY A 95 0.90 2.84 -14.01
C GLY A 95 0.00 1.93 -14.85
N PRO A 96 0.13 1.93 -16.17
CA PRO A 96 -0.58 1.01 -17.05
C PRO A 96 -0.14 -0.45 -16.80
N CYS A 97 -1.07 -1.39 -16.93
CA CYS A 97 -0.82 -2.83 -16.80
C CYS A 97 -1.44 -3.62 -17.96
N SER A 98 -0.66 -4.55 -18.53
CA SER A 98 -1.09 -5.54 -19.53
C SER A 98 -0.64 -6.95 -19.12
N PRO A 99 -1.44 -8.02 -19.31
CA PRO A 99 -2.82 -8.04 -19.85
C PRO A 99 -3.87 -7.51 -18.85
N SER A 100 -5.13 -7.37 -19.29
CA SER A 100 -6.25 -6.74 -18.57
C SER A 100 -6.42 -7.27 -17.15
N GLY A 101 -6.22 -6.40 -16.17
CA GLY A 101 -6.34 -6.70 -14.75
C GLY A 101 -5.60 -5.66 -13.91
N VAL A 102 -5.73 -5.79 -12.58
CA VAL A 102 -4.97 -4.98 -11.64
C VAL A 102 -3.79 -5.77 -11.11
N LYS A 103 -2.57 -5.33 -11.44
CA LYS A 103 -1.34 -5.99 -10.99
C LYS A 103 -0.68 -5.16 -9.90
N LEU A 104 -0.39 -5.81 -8.78
CA LEU A 104 0.42 -5.23 -7.72
C LEU A 104 1.81 -5.87 -7.75
N THR A 105 2.85 -5.05 -7.83
CA THR A 105 4.24 -5.49 -7.70
C THR A 105 4.91 -4.80 -6.54
N TYR A 106 5.73 -5.54 -5.81
CA TYR A 106 6.63 -4.97 -4.81
C TYR A 106 7.99 -4.77 -5.47
N SER A 107 8.51 -3.55 -5.49
CA SER A 107 9.92 -3.32 -5.84
C SER A 107 10.79 -3.57 -4.60
N THR A 108 11.92 -4.23 -4.83
CA THR A 108 12.92 -4.55 -3.80
C THR A 108 13.84 -3.39 -3.55
#